data_AF-A0A150FX68-F1
#
_entry.id   AF-A0A150FX68-F1
#
_cell.length_a   1.000
_cell.length_b   1.000
_cell.length_c   1.000
_cell.angle_alpha   90.00
_cell.angle_beta   90.00
_cell.angle_gamma   90.00
#
_symmetry.space_group_name_H-M   'P 1'
#
loop_
_entity.id
_entity.type
_entity.pdbx_description
1 polymer ?
#
loop_
_entity_poly.entity_id
_entity_poly.type
_entity_poly.pdbx_seq_one_letter_code
_entity_poly.pdbx_strand_id
1 'polypeptide(L)'
;MSKDKDKFNDKQKNLRKDLPIVAHEFSLEELAAKYNVSFERGLTSAQVEDSRNKHGQNRLTPPKVKPAWLLYVEQFTDFFSLLLIAGGVLCFIAYGIDQSDASNLYLGTALLLVVFISSTFAYFQEAKSQAIMEGFKSLIPKKCKVVRDGAPNVLDAVELVPGDLVEFQEGDQVPADVRVIDSYNLKVDNSALTGESEACERGSHLHVTNHAGDIETGQGGKPPARKALVFCISIIVAVVPEGLLVTLTVALALTAKRMHNKNVLVKNLLSVETLGCTTVIASDKTGTLTQNRMTVQHCWYDDNLYDVPAARNAP
;
A
#
# COMPACT_ATOMS: atom_id res chain seq x y z
N MET A 1 -22.50 -12.32 -4.05
CA MET A 1 -21.12 -12.11 -4.57
C MET A 1 -21.05 -11.20 -5.81
N SER A 2 -22.02 -11.17 -6.72
CA SER A 2 -22.01 -10.20 -7.86
C SER A 2 -22.48 -8.78 -7.44
N LYS A 3 -23.58 -8.66 -6.69
CA LYS A 3 -24.11 -7.35 -6.23
C LYS A 3 -23.15 -6.51 -5.36
N ASP A 4 -22.24 -7.14 -4.63
CA ASP A 4 -21.26 -6.42 -3.79
C ASP A 4 -20.04 -5.95 -4.58
N LYS A 5 -19.65 -6.67 -5.64
CA LYS A 5 -18.58 -6.24 -6.56
C LYS A 5 -19.02 -5.03 -7.37
N ASP A 6 -20.26 -5.01 -7.85
CA ASP A 6 -20.81 -3.88 -8.62
C ASP A 6 -20.91 -2.62 -7.76
N LYS A 7 -21.41 -2.72 -6.52
CA LYS A 7 -21.43 -1.61 -5.56
C LYS A 7 -20.04 -1.09 -5.20
N PHE A 8 -19.03 -1.96 -5.11
CA PHE A 8 -17.65 -1.56 -4.83
C PHE A 8 -17.03 -0.80 -6.00
N ASN A 9 -17.31 -1.25 -7.22
CA ASN A 9 -16.82 -0.63 -8.46
C ASN A 9 -17.47 0.74 -8.71
N ASP A 10 -18.78 0.87 -8.44
CA ASP A 10 -19.50 2.15 -8.50
C ASP A 10 -19.03 3.14 -7.43
N LYS A 11 -18.66 2.65 -6.25
CA LYS A 11 -18.08 3.48 -5.18
C LYS A 11 -16.68 3.97 -5.55
N GLN A 12 -15.85 3.11 -6.17
CA GLN A 12 -14.52 3.49 -6.71
C GLN A 12 -14.62 4.50 -7.86
N LYS A 13 -15.59 4.35 -8.78
CA LYS A 13 -15.85 5.34 -9.83
C LYS A 13 -16.31 6.69 -9.27
N ASN A 14 -17.12 6.70 -8.21
CA ASN A 14 -17.54 7.94 -7.55
C ASN A 14 -16.42 8.59 -6.71
N LEU A 15 -15.46 7.82 -6.20
CA LEU A 15 -14.28 8.33 -5.48
C LEU A 15 -13.27 9.04 -6.40
N ARG A 16 -13.29 8.76 -7.71
CA ARG A 16 -12.48 9.42 -8.75
C ARG A 16 -13.18 10.59 -9.42
N LYS A 17 -14.24 11.15 -8.83
CA LYS A 17 -14.69 12.47 -9.27
C LYS A 17 -13.66 13.45 -8.73
N ASP A 18 -12.72 13.85 -9.58
CA ASP A 18 -11.82 14.95 -9.30
C ASP A 18 -12.68 16.14 -8.89
N LEU A 19 -12.72 16.43 -7.58
CA LEU A 19 -13.30 17.66 -7.09
C LEU A 19 -12.40 18.75 -7.64
N PRO A 20 -12.89 19.65 -8.50
CA PRO A 20 -12.04 20.67 -9.07
C PRO A 20 -11.54 21.55 -7.91
N ILE A 21 -10.23 21.54 -7.67
CA ILE A 21 -9.59 22.32 -6.61
C ILE A 21 -9.56 23.78 -7.09
N VAL A 22 -10.71 24.45 -7.08
CA VAL A 22 -10.89 25.83 -7.58
C VAL A 22 -10.53 26.91 -6.57
N ALA A 23 -10.06 26.51 -5.37
CA ALA A 23 -9.74 27.46 -4.30
C ALA A 23 -8.67 28.51 -4.69
N HIS A 24 -7.87 28.21 -5.71
CA HIS A 24 -6.84 29.09 -6.24
C HIS A 24 -7.36 30.14 -7.25
N GLU A 25 -8.59 29.99 -7.73
CA GLU A 25 -9.23 30.90 -8.70
C GLU A 25 -9.95 32.07 -8.01
N PHE A 26 -10.31 31.93 -6.73
CA PHE A 26 -11.00 32.98 -5.96
C PHE A 26 -10.05 34.09 -5.54
N SER A 27 -10.60 35.31 -5.41
CA SER A 27 -9.89 36.42 -4.76
C SER A 27 -9.71 36.16 -3.26
N LEU A 28 -8.77 36.87 -2.62
CA LEU A 28 -8.53 36.70 -1.17
C LEU A 28 -9.79 37.05 -0.34
N GLU A 29 -10.57 38.04 -0.77
CA GLU A 29 -11.81 38.44 -0.10
C GLU A 29 -12.89 37.36 -0.23
N GLU A 30 -13.04 36.76 -1.42
CA GLU A 30 -13.95 35.64 -1.65
C GLU A 30 -13.53 34.39 -0.86
N LEU A 31 -12.23 34.15 -0.73
CA LEU A 31 -11.67 33.06 0.07
C LEU A 31 -11.97 33.26 1.56
N ALA A 32 -11.74 34.47 2.09
CA ALA A 32 -12.08 34.84 3.46
C ALA A 32 -13.57 34.68 3.74
N ALA A 33 -14.44 35.10 2.81
CA ALA A 33 -15.88 34.96 2.93
C ALA A 33 -16.33 33.48 2.88
N LYS A 34 -15.75 32.68 1.98
CA LYS A 34 -16.09 31.26 1.78
C LYS A 34 -15.73 30.39 2.98
N TYR A 35 -14.57 30.65 3.58
CA TYR A 35 -14.09 29.92 4.76
C TYR A 35 -14.39 30.63 6.09
N ASN A 36 -15.04 31.80 6.04
CA ASN A 36 -15.37 32.64 7.20
C ASN A 36 -14.16 32.88 8.13
N VAL A 37 -13.02 33.21 7.53
CA VAL A 37 -11.72 33.36 8.20
C VAL A 37 -11.18 34.78 8.09
N SER A 38 -10.53 35.26 9.15
CA SER A 38 -9.74 36.49 9.12
C SER A 38 -8.27 36.16 8.88
N PHE A 39 -7.61 36.80 7.91
CA PHE A 39 -6.20 36.55 7.62
C PHE A 39 -5.24 37.06 8.71
N GLU A 40 -5.68 37.97 9.58
CA GLU A 40 -4.85 38.48 10.69
C GLU A 40 -5.00 37.63 11.96
N ARG A 41 -6.20 37.12 12.22
CA ARG A 41 -6.52 36.42 13.47
C ARG A 41 -6.66 34.90 13.32
N GLY A 42 -6.72 34.40 12.08
CA GLY A 42 -7.03 33.00 11.81
C GLY A 42 -8.46 32.63 12.23
N LEU A 43 -8.69 31.32 12.41
CA LEU A 43 -9.97 30.79 12.90
C LEU A 43 -10.07 30.90 14.41
N THR A 44 -11.30 31.03 14.91
CA THR A 44 -11.58 30.94 16.35
C THR A 44 -11.71 29.49 16.80
N SER A 45 -11.39 29.21 18.07
CA SER A 45 -11.51 27.85 18.63
C SER A 45 -12.91 27.24 18.47
N ALA A 46 -13.98 28.06 18.55
CA ALA A 46 -15.36 27.60 18.32
C ALA A 46 -15.61 27.18 16.85
N GLN A 47 -15.14 27.98 15.89
CA GLN A 47 -15.26 27.65 14.46
C GLN A 47 -14.47 26.39 14.08
N VAL A 48 -13.34 26.16 14.76
CA VAL A 48 -12.53 24.94 14.58
C VAL A 48 -13.31 23.71 15.04
N GLU A 49 -13.99 23.78 16.19
CA GLU A 49 -14.79 22.66 16.71
C GLU A 49 -15.98 22.34 15.79
N ASP A 50 -16.68 23.36 15.29
CA ASP A 50 -17.77 23.19 14.31
C ASP A 50 -17.26 22.57 12.99
N SER A 51 -16.13 23.06 12.48
CA SER A 51 -15.51 22.53 11.27
C SER A 51 -15.02 21.10 11.44
N ARG A 52 -14.51 20.76 12.63
CA ARG A 52 -14.07 19.42 13.00
C ARG A 52 -15.23 18.44 13.06
N ASN A 53 -16.37 18.87 13.62
CA ASN A 53 -17.60 18.06 13.65
C ASN A 53 -18.16 17.81 12.24
N LYS A 54 -17.99 18.76 11.31
CA LYS A 54 -18.48 18.67 9.94
C LYS A 54 -17.57 17.87 9.01
N HIS A 55 -16.25 18.06 9.09
CA HIS A 55 -15.27 17.53 8.13
C HIS A 55 -14.45 16.36 8.67
N GLY A 56 -14.44 16.14 9.98
CA GLY A 56 -13.59 15.14 10.62
C GLY A 56 -12.13 15.59 10.73
N GLN A 57 -11.27 14.66 11.15
CA GLN A 57 -9.84 14.91 11.33
C GLN A 57 -9.10 14.91 9.98
N ASN A 58 -8.02 15.68 9.88
CA ASN A 58 -7.12 15.70 8.73
C ASN A 58 -6.22 14.46 8.72
N ARG A 59 -6.83 13.29 8.50
CA ARG A 59 -6.13 12.01 8.38
C ARG A 59 -6.77 11.19 7.29
N LEU A 60 -5.93 10.62 6.42
CA LEU A 60 -6.38 9.62 5.46
C LEU A 60 -7.03 8.47 6.21
N THR A 61 -8.27 8.14 5.85
CA THR A 61 -8.97 7.00 6.43
C THR A 61 -8.08 5.77 6.26
N PRO A 62 -7.63 5.11 7.34
CA PRO A 62 -6.75 3.98 7.21
C PRO A 62 -7.43 2.91 6.36
N PRO A 63 -6.70 2.22 5.47
CA PRO A 63 -7.27 1.15 4.69
C PRO A 63 -7.88 0.11 5.64
N LYS A 64 -9.03 -0.45 5.26
CA LYS A 64 -9.71 -1.46 6.08
C LYS A 64 -8.78 -2.65 6.28
N VAL A 65 -8.36 -2.89 7.52
CA VAL A 65 -7.61 -4.09 7.91
C VAL A 65 -8.59 -5.27 7.96
N LYS A 66 -8.19 -6.41 7.37
CA LYS A 66 -8.93 -7.66 7.55
C LYS A 66 -8.76 -8.09 9.03
N PRO A 67 -9.82 -8.53 9.72
CA PRO A 67 -9.67 -8.98 11.10
C PRO A 67 -8.81 -10.25 11.16
N ALA A 68 -8.05 -10.41 12.24
CA ALA A 68 -7.06 -11.48 12.40
C ALA A 68 -7.63 -12.90 12.21
N TRP A 69 -8.86 -13.14 12.67
CA TRP A 69 -9.54 -14.42 12.48
C TRP A 69 -9.89 -14.69 11.01
N LEU A 70 -10.21 -13.66 10.23
CA LEU A 70 -10.50 -13.79 8.80
C LEU A 70 -9.20 -14.07 8.03
N LEU A 71 -8.12 -13.39 8.39
CA LEU A 71 -6.79 -13.66 7.84
C LEU A 71 -6.32 -15.09 8.15
N TYR A 72 -6.64 -15.60 9.35
CA TYR A 72 -6.38 -16.99 9.73
C TYR A 72 -7.19 -17.98 8.91
N VAL A 73 -8.50 -17.74 8.73
CA VAL A 73 -9.37 -18.61 7.90
C VAL A 73 -8.93 -18.60 6.43
N GLU A 74 -8.44 -17.46 5.92
CA GLU A 74 -7.94 -17.35 4.54
C GLU A 74 -6.74 -18.28 4.29
N GLN A 75 -5.94 -18.61 5.32
CA GLN A 75 -4.85 -19.61 5.19
C GLN A 75 -5.37 -21.02 4.91
N PHE A 76 -6.56 -21.37 5.42
CA PHE A 76 -7.20 -22.66 5.13
C PHE A 76 -7.81 -22.71 3.72
N THR A 77 -7.99 -21.55 3.08
CA THR A 77 -8.52 -21.45 1.71
C THR A 77 -7.43 -21.48 0.63
N ASP A 78 -6.17 -21.66 1.01
CA ASP A 78 -5.10 -21.89 0.04
C ASP A 78 -5.37 -23.16 -0.79
N PHE A 79 -4.98 -23.13 -2.06
CA PHE A 79 -5.32 -24.18 -3.03
C PHE A 79 -4.91 -25.58 -2.53
N PHE A 80 -3.73 -25.70 -1.92
CA PHE A 80 -3.23 -26.96 -1.38
C PHE A 80 -3.93 -27.36 -0.08
N SER A 81 -4.17 -26.41 0.83
CA SER A 81 -4.97 -26.65 2.04
C SER A 81 -6.36 -27.18 1.71
N LEU A 82 -7.04 -26.59 0.71
CA LEU A 82 -8.35 -27.04 0.23
C LEU A 82 -8.30 -28.46 -0.34
N LEU A 83 -7.24 -28.80 -1.07
CA LEU A 83 -7.06 -30.12 -1.66
C LEU A 83 -6.83 -31.19 -0.59
N LEU A 84 -6.04 -30.88 0.45
CA LEU A 84 -5.81 -31.77 1.59
C LEU A 84 -7.04 -31.90 2.50
N ILE A 85 -7.78 -30.81 2.72
CA ILE A 85 -9.07 -30.86 3.43
C ILE A 85 -10.06 -31.73 2.65
N ALA A 86 -10.15 -31.56 1.33
CA ALA A 86 -10.97 -32.41 0.48
C ALA A 86 -10.53 -33.88 0.58
N GLY A 87 -9.23 -34.18 0.47
CA GLY A 87 -8.69 -35.52 0.65
C GLY A 87 -9.05 -36.13 2.01
N GLY A 88 -8.88 -35.38 3.11
CA GLY A 88 -9.25 -35.81 4.45
C GLY A 88 -10.75 -36.10 4.60
N VAL A 89 -11.61 -35.20 4.11
CA VAL A 89 -13.08 -35.40 4.10
C VAL A 89 -13.47 -36.64 3.29
N LEU A 90 -12.82 -36.86 2.15
CA LEU A 90 -13.07 -38.05 1.33
C LEU A 90 -12.64 -39.35 2.04
N CYS A 91 -11.54 -39.34 2.80
CA CYS A 91 -11.13 -40.47 3.64
C CYS A 91 -12.15 -40.78 4.75
N PHE A 92 -12.73 -39.76 5.38
CA PHE A 92 -13.82 -39.96 6.35
C PHE A 92 -15.10 -40.51 5.71
N ILE A 93 -15.44 -40.05 4.49
CA ILE A 93 -16.57 -40.60 3.73
C ILE A 93 -16.31 -42.06 3.35
N ALA A 94 -15.08 -42.41 2.95
CA ALA A 94 -14.69 -43.79 2.63
C ALA A 94 -14.82 -44.70 3.86
N TYR A 95 -14.36 -44.26 5.03
CA TYR A 95 -14.54 -44.98 6.29
C TYR A 95 -16.03 -45.13 6.69
N GLY A 96 -16.86 -44.11 6.39
CA GLY A 96 -18.30 -44.18 6.61
C GLY A 96 -19.03 -45.20 5.74
N ILE A 97 -18.50 -45.52 4.55
CA ILE A 97 -19.05 -46.53 3.63
C ILE A 97 -18.48 -47.92 3.94
N ASP A 98 -17.20 -47.99 4.31
CA ASP A 98 -16.50 -49.23 4.64
C ASP A 98 -15.80 -49.10 6.00
N GLN A 99 -16.51 -49.52 7.06
CA GLN A 99 -16.01 -49.47 8.44
C GLN A 99 -14.96 -50.56 8.74
N SER A 100 -14.70 -51.47 7.78
CA SER A 100 -13.78 -52.59 7.99
C SER A 100 -12.31 -52.15 7.95
N ASP A 101 -12.00 -51.01 7.33
CA ASP A 101 -10.63 -50.53 7.14
C ASP A 101 -10.35 -49.25 7.94
N ALA A 102 -9.87 -49.44 9.18
CA ALA A 102 -9.50 -48.35 10.09
C ALA A 102 -8.38 -47.44 9.53
N SER A 103 -7.64 -47.92 8.52
CA SER A 103 -6.56 -47.17 7.86
C SER A 103 -7.03 -45.85 7.26
N ASN A 104 -8.27 -45.81 6.73
CA ASN A 104 -8.86 -44.61 6.15
C ASN A 104 -9.12 -43.52 7.19
N LEU A 105 -9.42 -43.90 8.44
CA LEU A 105 -9.62 -42.96 9.56
C LEU A 105 -8.29 -42.32 10.00
N TYR A 106 -7.22 -43.12 10.11
CA TYR A 106 -5.88 -42.61 10.44
C TYR A 106 -5.33 -41.70 9.35
N LEU A 107 -5.53 -42.04 8.07
CA LEU A 107 -5.09 -41.21 6.95
C LEU A 107 -5.84 -39.87 6.93
N GLY A 108 -7.17 -39.88 7.10
CA GLY A 108 -7.98 -38.66 7.14
C GLY A 108 -7.66 -37.74 8.33
N THR A 109 -7.45 -38.31 9.51
CA THR A 109 -7.04 -37.54 10.70
C THR A 109 -5.62 -36.95 10.55
N ALA A 110 -4.67 -37.69 9.99
CA ALA A 110 -3.32 -37.21 9.73
C ALA A 110 -3.30 -36.03 8.75
N LEU A 111 -4.06 -36.10 7.65
CA LEU A 111 -4.16 -35.02 6.66
C LEU A 111 -4.71 -33.72 7.26
N LEU A 112 -5.77 -33.80 8.07
CA LEU A 112 -6.32 -32.61 8.74
C LEU A 112 -5.34 -31.99 9.75
N LEU A 113 -4.57 -32.83 10.46
CA LEU A 113 -3.57 -32.39 11.43
C LEU A 113 -2.42 -31.64 10.71
N VAL A 114 -1.95 -32.17 9.59
CA VAL A 114 -0.92 -31.52 8.76
C VAL A 114 -1.39 -30.14 8.28
N VAL A 115 -2.62 -30.03 7.75
CA VAL A 115 -3.20 -28.75 7.31
C VAL A 115 -3.32 -27.75 8.46
N PHE A 116 -3.74 -28.21 9.64
CA PHE A 116 -3.86 -27.35 10.82
C PHE A 116 -2.51 -26.77 11.25
N ILE A 117 -1.47 -27.60 11.31
CA ILE A 117 -0.12 -27.16 11.66
C ILE A 117 0.42 -26.19 10.60
N SER A 118 0.34 -26.55 9.31
CA SER A 118 0.89 -25.73 8.22
C SER A 118 0.20 -24.36 8.12
N SER A 119 -1.13 -24.32 8.22
CA SER A 119 -1.92 -23.07 8.18
C SER A 119 -1.60 -22.16 9.37
N THR A 120 -1.34 -22.75 10.54
CA THR A 120 -0.95 -22.00 11.75
C THR A 120 0.45 -21.39 11.60
N PHE A 121 1.41 -22.14 11.05
CA PHE A 121 2.75 -21.61 10.75
C PHE A 121 2.70 -20.50 9.69
N ALA A 122 1.90 -20.67 8.63
CA ALA A 122 1.71 -19.67 7.58
C ALA A 122 1.14 -18.35 8.13
N TYR A 123 0.08 -18.43 8.97
CA TYR A 123 -0.49 -17.27 9.64
C TYR A 123 0.55 -16.50 10.49
N PHE A 124 1.35 -17.21 11.27
CA PHE A 124 2.38 -16.56 12.09
C PHE A 124 3.49 -15.90 11.25
N GLN A 125 3.85 -16.50 10.12
CA GLN A 125 4.84 -15.93 9.19
C GLN A 125 4.32 -14.62 8.57
N GLU A 126 3.03 -14.59 8.21
CA GLU A 126 2.40 -13.41 7.61
C GLU A 126 2.16 -12.30 8.64
N ALA A 127 1.67 -12.64 9.85
CA ALA A 127 1.43 -11.68 10.92
C ALA A 127 2.70 -10.90 11.32
N LYS A 128 3.86 -11.58 11.34
CA LYS A 128 5.15 -10.94 11.62
C LYS A 128 5.56 -9.93 10.55
N SER A 129 5.25 -10.20 9.27
CA SER A 129 5.55 -9.28 8.16
C SER A 129 4.71 -7.99 8.25
N GLN A 130 3.44 -8.11 8.64
CA GLN A 130 2.52 -6.97 8.74
C GLN A 130 2.86 -6.04 9.92
N ALA A 131 3.28 -6.60 11.07
CA ALA A 131 3.62 -5.83 12.28
C ALA A 131 4.78 -4.85 12.05
N ILE A 132 5.78 -5.24 11.26
CA ILE A 132 6.91 -4.37 10.90
C ILE A 132 6.41 -3.13 10.16
N MET A 133 5.45 -3.28 9.23
CA MET A 133 4.92 -2.17 8.45
C MET A 133 4.03 -1.22 9.24
N GLU A 134 3.30 -1.72 10.23
CA GLU A 134 2.46 -0.88 11.08
C GLU A 134 3.30 0.01 12.01
N GLY A 135 4.41 -0.52 12.54
CA GLY A 135 5.35 0.24 13.38
C GLY A 135 6.00 1.43 12.68
N PHE A 136 6.18 1.40 11.36
CA PHE A 136 6.70 2.55 10.62
C PHE A 136 5.67 3.65 10.39
N LYS A 137 4.36 3.34 10.43
CA LYS A 137 3.29 4.33 10.21
C LYS A 137 3.10 5.28 11.39
N SER A 138 3.51 4.89 12.60
CA SER A 138 3.35 5.69 13.83
C SER A 138 4.54 6.60 14.16
N LEU A 139 5.64 6.50 13.40
CA LEU A 139 6.90 7.20 13.73
C LEU A 139 7.03 8.61 13.13
N ILE A 140 6.02 9.12 12.42
CA ILE A 140 6.07 10.46 11.82
C ILE A 140 4.87 11.29 12.30
N PRO A 141 4.89 11.80 13.55
CA PRO A 141 3.98 12.87 13.94
C PRO A 141 4.44 14.16 13.25
N LYS A 142 3.69 14.59 12.23
CA LYS A 142 3.90 15.89 11.59
C LYS A 142 3.25 16.96 12.46
N LYS A 143 4.06 17.77 13.13
CA LYS A 143 3.59 19.00 13.80
C LYS A 143 3.60 20.14 12.79
N CYS A 144 2.68 21.07 12.94
CA CYS A 144 2.57 22.27 12.11
C CYS A 144 2.22 23.48 12.97
N LYS A 145 2.65 24.66 12.52
CA LYS A 145 2.34 25.95 13.14
C LYS A 145 1.09 26.52 12.49
N VAL A 146 0.12 26.91 13.31
CA VAL A 146 -1.10 27.56 12.84
C VAL A 146 -1.39 28.82 13.64
N VAL A 147 -2.11 29.75 13.06
CA VAL A 147 -2.63 30.92 13.77
C VAL A 147 -4.11 30.68 14.07
N ARG A 148 -4.45 30.67 15.37
CA ARG A 148 -5.83 30.57 15.87
C ARG A 148 -6.06 31.61 16.96
N ASP A 149 -7.23 32.22 16.98
CA ASP A 149 -7.59 33.28 17.94
C ASP A 149 -6.56 34.44 18.00
N GLY A 150 -5.84 34.70 16.90
CA GLY A 150 -4.80 35.72 16.78
C GLY A 150 -3.44 35.34 17.36
N ALA A 151 -3.25 34.10 17.81
CA ALA A 151 -1.99 33.61 18.37
C ALA A 151 -1.45 32.40 17.59
N PRO A 152 -0.11 32.30 17.38
CA PRO A 152 0.50 31.13 16.79
C PRO A 152 0.51 29.96 17.78
N ASN A 153 0.03 28.80 17.35
CA ASN A 153 -0.04 27.55 18.09
C ASN A 153 0.61 26.42 17.29
N VAL A 154 1.32 25.52 17.96
CA VAL A 154 1.89 24.31 17.35
C VAL A 154 0.98 23.13 17.65
N LEU A 155 0.48 22.48 16.60
CA LEU A 155 -0.45 21.35 16.71
C LEU A 155 -0.10 20.23 15.74
N ASP A 156 -0.60 19.03 16.04
CA ASP A 156 -0.44 17.89 15.15
C ASP A 156 -1.26 18.11 13.87
N ALA A 157 -0.68 17.73 12.72
CA ALA A 157 -1.31 17.91 11.40
C ALA A 157 -2.71 17.28 11.29
N VAL A 158 -3.00 16.29 12.14
CA VAL A 158 -4.31 15.61 12.24
C VAL A 158 -5.41 16.55 12.73
N GLU A 159 -5.07 17.59 13.48
CA GLU A 159 -6.01 18.56 14.07
C GLU A 159 -6.33 19.75 13.16
N LEU A 160 -5.72 19.82 11.98
CA LEU A 160 -5.99 20.86 10.98
C LEU A 160 -7.40 20.74 10.44
N VAL A 161 -8.04 21.89 10.21
CA VAL A 161 -9.36 22.00 9.59
C VAL A 161 -9.31 22.94 8.37
N PRO A 162 -10.21 22.76 7.37
CA PRO A 162 -10.28 23.69 6.24
C PRO A 162 -10.51 25.13 6.70
N GLY A 163 -9.65 26.04 6.26
CA GLY A 163 -9.69 27.46 6.67
C GLY A 163 -8.65 27.84 7.73
N ASP A 164 -7.92 26.89 8.32
CA ASP A 164 -6.78 27.22 9.20
C ASP A 164 -5.71 28.03 8.46
N LEU A 165 -5.14 29.02 9.14
CA LEU A 165 -3.98 29.76 8.66
C LEU A 165 -2.71 29.03 9.14
N VAL A 166 -1.97 28.45 8.20
CA VAL A 166 -0.76 27.64 8.49
C VAL A 166 0.48 28.46 8.12
N GLU A 167 1.44 28.51 9.04
CA GLU A 167 2.73 29.16 8.83
C GLU A 167 3.81 28.10 8.57
N PHE A 168 4.66 28.35 7.57
CA PHE A 168 5.72 27.45 7.17
C PHE A 168 7.09 28.06 7.44
N GLN A 169 8.00 27.27 7.99
CA GLN A 169 9.42 27.59 8.07
C GLN A 169 10.24 26.65 7.20
N GLU A 170 11.50 27.02 6.97
CA GLU A 170 12.43 26.20 6.21
C GLU A 170 12.56 24.80 6.85
N GLY A 171 12.34 23.75 6.05
CA GLY A 171 12.41 22.36 6.49
C GLY A 171 11.08 21.76 6.98
N ASP A 172 10.02 22.57 7.13
CA ASP A 172 8.70 22.05 7.50
C ASP A 172 8.08 21.25 6.35
N GLN A 173 7.45 20.11 6.69
CA GLN A 173 6.66 19.35 5.72
C GLN A 173 5.26 19.95 5.58
N VAL A 174 4.79 20.08 4.34
CA VAL A 174 3.42 20.53 4.04
C VAL A 174 2.40 19.52 4.63
N PRO A 175 1.57 19.91 5.63
CA PRO A 175 0.73 18.98 6.39
C PRO A 175 -0.63 18.69 5.71
N ALA A 176 -1.06 19.55 4.78
CA ALA A 176 -2.30 19.46 4.03
C ALA A 176 -2.18 20.29 2.73
N ASP A 177 -3.13 20.16 1.82
CA ASP A 177 -3.22 21.03 0.65
C ASP A 177 -3.54 22.47 1.10
N VAL A 178 -2.63 23.41 0.82
CA VAL A 178 -2.73 24.81 1.25
C VAL A 178 -2.77 25.78 0.08
N ARG A 179 -3.53 26.87 0.25
CA ARG A 179 -3.48 28.04 -0.63
C ARG A 179 -2.50 29.05 -0.04
N VAL A 180 -1.43 29.34 -0.78
CA VAL A 180 -0.47 30.38 -0.41
C VAL A 180 -1.13 31.75 -0.51
N ILE A 181 -1.08 32.54 0.57
CA ILE A 181 -1.65 33.89 0.68
C ILE A 181 -0.53 34.93 0.62
N ASP A 182 0.53 34.70 1.39
CA ASP A 182 1.75 35.49 1.40
C ASP A 182 2.96 34.56 1.41
N SER A 183 4.04 34.95 0.73
CA SER A 183 5.26 34.15 0.64
C SER A 183 6.48 35.00 0.36
N TYR A 184 7.55 34.77 1.11
CA TYR A 184 8.86 35.35 0.86
C TYR A 184 9.85 34.24 0.51
N ASN A 185 10.29 34.16 -0.76
CA ASN A 185 11.23 33.15 -1.26
C ASN A 185 10.83 31.68 -0.95
N LEU A 186 9.52 31.39 -0.89
CA LEU A 186 9.01 30.04 -0.61
C LEU A 186 9.36 29.09 -1.77
N LYS A 187 10.15 28.05 -1.48
CA LYS A 187 10.48 26.97 -2.41
C LYS A 187 9.96 25.66 -1.86
N VAL A 188 9.28 24.88 -2.69
CA VAL A 188 8.69 23.59 -2.29
C VAL A 188 9.28 22.50 -3.17
N ASP A 189 9.70 21.40 -2.53
CA ASP A 189 10.11 20.18 -3.21
C ASP A 189 8.84 19.36 -3.58
N ASN A 190 8.56 19.27 -4.88
CA ASN A 190 7.45 18.47 -5.40
C ASN A 190 7.92 17.08 -5.91
N SER A 191 9.15 16.66 -5.64
CA SER A 191 9.70 15.38 -6.12
C SER A 191 8.80 14.17 -5.82
N ALA A 192 8.11 14.17 -4.66
CA ALA A 192 7.16 13.13 -4.29
C ALA A 192 5.91 13.05 -5.18
N LEU A 193 5.56 14.12 -5.90
CA LEU A 193 4.39 14.21 -6.78
C LEU A 193 4.76 14.19 -8.26
N THR A 194 5.88 14.81 -8.65
CA THR A 194 6.26 15.02 -10.05
C THR A 194 7.48 14.24 -10.50
N GLY A 195 8.28 13.67 -9.57
CA GLY A 195 9.50 12.94 -9.91
C GLY A 195 10.65 13.81 -10.45
N GLU A 196 10.63 15.12 -10.19
CA GLU A 196 11.67 16.08 -10.62
C GLU A 196 12.31 16.76 -9.39
N SER A 197 13.64 16.98 -9.41
CA SER A 197 14.44 17.47 -8.27
C SER A 197 14.58 19.00 -8.18
N GLU A 198 14.12 19.73 -9.20
CA GLU A 198 14.16 21.20 -9.20
C GLU A 198 12.94 21.77 -8.50
N ALA A 199 13.11 22.80 -7.66
CA ALA A 199 12.00 23.49 -7.03
C ALA A 199 11.20 24.26 -8.08
N CYS A 200 9.96 23.85 -8.35
CA CYS A 200 9.11 24.44 -9.39
C CYS A 200 8.21 25.57 -8.85
N GLU A 201 8.17 26.70 -9.57
CA GLU A 201 7.08 27.69 -9.52
C GLU A 201 5.86 27.19 -10.34
N ARG A 202 4.61 27.55 -9.99
CA ARG A 202 3.39 26.91 -10.56
C ARG A 202 2.62 27.75 -11.59
N GLY A 203 2.10 27.09 -12.64
CA GLY A 203 1.15 27.57 -13.66
C GLY A 203 0.31 26.42 -14.28
N SER A 204 -0.76 26.71 -15.04
CA SER A 204 -1.90 25.81 -15.30
C SER A 204 -2.14 25.39 -16.77
N HIS A 205 -2.03 24.09 -17.11
CA HIS A 205 -2.85 23.40 -18.16
C HIS A 205 -2.62 21.87 -18.19
N LEU A 206 -3.66 21.06 -18.50
CA LEU A 206 -3.58 19.58 -18.71
C LEU A 206 -4.51 19.13 -19.86
N HIS A 207 -4.09 18.11 -20.63
CA HIS A 207 -4.86 17.45 -21.70
C HIS A 207 -5.06 15.95 -21.39
N VAL A 208 -6.23 15.41 -21.76
CA VAL A 208 -6.63 14.00 -21.65
C VAL A 208 -6.95 13.45 -23.04
N THR A 209 -6.67 12.16 -23.31
CA THR A 209 -7.40 11.39 -24.33
C THR A 209 -7.64 9.94 -23.88
N ASN A 210 -8.78 9.39 -24.32
CA ASN A 210 -9.26 8.01 -24.13
C ASN A 210 -8.97 7.14 -25.36
N HIS A 211 -8.92 5.81 -25.22
CA HIS A 211 -9.41 4.87 -26.24
C HIS A 211 -9.84 3.51 -25.63
N ALA A 212 -10.80 2.86 -26.30
CA ALA A 212 -11.57 1.67 -25.88
C ALA A 212 -11.34 0.47 -26.83
N GLY A 213 -11.74 -0.75 -26.40
CA GLY A 213 -12.04 -1.91 -27.28
C GLY A 213 -11.96 -3.31 -26.62
N ASP A 214 -13.12 -3.91 -26.25
CA ASP A 214 -13.78 -5.20 -26.64
C ASP A 214 -12.95 -6.47 -27.05
N ILE A 215 -13.30 -7.78 -26.90
CA ILE A 215 -14.49 -8.60 -26.48
C ILE A 215 -14.12 -10.14 -26.39
N GLU A 216 -14.88 -10.93 -25.58
CA GLU A 216 -15.23 -12.41 -25.57
C GLU A 216 -14.18 -13.58 -25.53
N THR A 217 -14.45 -14.89 -25.25
CA THR A 217 -15.23 -15.76 -24.29
C THR A 217 -14.74 -17.23 -24.50
N GLY A 218 -14.96 -18.19 -23.57
CA GLY A 218 -14.88 -19.65 -23.87
C GLY A 218 -15.04 -20.65 -22.69
N GLN A 219 -15.88 -21.69 -22.87
CA GLN A 219 -16.37 -22.69 -21.89
C GLN A 219 -15.73 -24.10 -22.01
N GLY A 220 -15.94 -24.95 -20.98
CA GLY A 220 -15.98 -26.44 -21.03
C GLY A 220 -15.36 -27.08 -19.78
N GLY A 221 -15.79 -28.16 -19.12
CA GLY A 221 -16.88 -29.15 -19.21
C GLY A 221 -16.54 -30.25 -18.15
N LYS A 222 -17.49 -30.74 -17.33
CA LYS A 222 -17.25 -31.61 -16.15
C LYS A 222 -17.45 -33.13 -16.42
N PRO A 223 -16.63 -34.05 -15.85
CA PRO A 223 -16.88 -35.50 -15.86
C PRO A 223 -17.54 -36.04 -14.56
N PRO A 224 -18.10 -37.28 -14.56
CA PRO A 224 -19.01 -37.80 -13.52
C PRO A 224 -18.33 -38.55 -12.34
N ALA A 225 -19.04 -38.64 -11.22
CA ALA A 225 -18.47 -38.48 -9.87
C ALA A 225 -18.30 -39.74 -8.98
N ARG A 226 -18.54 -40.99 -9.41
CA ARG A 226 -18.65 -42.13 -8.45
C ARG A 226 -17.51 -43.16 -8.44
N LYS A 227 -16.70 -43.30 -9.49
CA LYS A 227 -15.49 -44.15 -9.51
C LYS A 227 -14.17 -43.35 -9.48
N ALA A 228 -14.26 -42.03 -9.60
CA ALA A 228 -13.12 -41.11 -9.50
C ALA A 228 -12.66 -40.90 -8.05
N LEU A 229 -13.57 -41.01 -7.08
CA LEU A 229 -13.34 -40.55 -5.71
C LEU A 229 -12.11 -41.19 -5.03
N VAL A 230 -11.99 -42.52 -5.05
CA VAL A 230 -10.91 -43.24 -4.34
C VAL A 230 -9.59 -43.19 -5.11
N PHE A 231 -9.63 -43.25 -6.44
CA PHE A 231 -8.42 -43.16 -7.29
C PHE A 231 -7.86 -41.72 -7.33
N CYS A 232 -8.74 -40.71 -7.25
CA CYS A 232 -8.33 -39.31 -7.15
C CYS A 232 -7.62 -39.00 -5.84
N ILE A 233 -8.03 -39.57 -4.70
CA ILE A 233 -7.35 -39.32 -3.40
C ILE A 233 -5.91 -39.84 -3.44
N SER A 234 -5.68 -41.04 -3.96
CA SER A 234 -4.34 -41.63 -4.06
C SER A 234 -3.45 -40.88 -5.06
N ILE A 235 -4.00 -40.42 -6.19
CA ILE A 235 -3.27 -39.57 -7.14
C ILE A 235 -3.01 -38.18 -6.55
N ILE A 236 -3.97 -37.60 -5.84
CA ILE A 236 -3.84 -36.29 -5.18
C ILE A 236 -2.68 -36.32 -4.18
N VAL A 237 -2.65 -37.29 -3.28
CA VAL A 237 -1.58 -37.39 -2.27
C VAL A 237 -0.23 -37.75 -2.91
N ALA A 238 -0.21 -38.55 -3.99
CA ALA A 238 1.04 -38.93 -4.67
C ALA A 238 1.60 -37.84 -5.60
N VAL A 239 0.75 -36.98 -6.18
CA VAL A 239 1.15 -35.94 -7.13
C VAL A 239 1.45 -34.62 -6.43
N VAL A 240 0.87 -34.35 -5.26
CA VAL A 240 1.13 -33.13 -4.50
C VAL A 240 2.47 -33.26 -3.79
N PRO A 241 3.51 -32.54 -4.25
CA PRO A 241 4.77 -32.56 -3.54
C PRO A 241 4.61 -31.60 -2.37
N GLU A 242 4.08 -32.09 -1.25
CA GLU A 242 3.88 -31.31 -0.02
C GLU A 242 5.20 -30.67 0.46
N GLY A 243 6.32 -31.32 0.19
CA GLY A 243 7.65 -30.77 0.42
C GLY A 243 8.03 -29.62 -0.52
N LEU A 244 7.50 -29.55 -1.74
CA LEU A 244 7.91 -28.54 -2.72
C LEU A 244 7.55 -27.12 -2.27
N LEU A 245 6.34 -26.91 -1.76
CA LEU A 245 5.91 -25.58 -1.29
C LEU A 245 6.74 -25.12 -0.10
N VAL A 246 7.02 -26.03 0.84
CA VAL A 246 7.86 -25.73 1.99
C VAL A 246 9.29 -25.45 1.55
N THR A 247 9.86 -26.26 0.65
CA THR A 247 11.22 -26.04 0.12
C THR A 247 11.32 -24.73 -0.66
N LEU A 248 10.33 -24.38 -1.47
CA LEU A 248 10.27 -23.10 -2.19
C LEU A 248 10.16 -21.93 -1.21
N THR A 249 9.27 -22.01 -0.22
CA THR A 249 9.11 -20.98 0.80
C THR A 249 10.38 -20.79 1.63
N VAL A 250 11.03 -21.89 2.04
CA VAL A 250 12.31 -21.85 2.76
C VAL A 250 13.43 -21.29 1.88
N ALA A 251 13.51 -21.68 0.60
CA ALA A 251 14.50 -21.15 -0.34
C ALA A 251 14.32 -19.64 -0.57
N LEU A 252 13.08 -19.17 -0.78
CA LEU A 252 12.76 -17.75 -0.90
C LEU A 252 13.05 -17.00 0.40
N ALA A 253 12.74 -17.58 1.57
CA ALA A 253 13.01 -16.97 2.87
C ALA A 253 14.51 -16.85 3.17
N LEU A 254 15.31 -17.87 2.84
CA LEU A 254 16.77 -17.80 2.95
C LEU A 254 17.35 -16.75 2.00
N THR A 255 16.80 -16.61 0.79
CA THR A 255 17.21 -15.60 -0.18
C THR A 255 16.85 -14.20 0.30
N ALA A 256 15.63 -14.00 0.81
CA ALA A 256 15.20 -12.75 1.43
C ALA A 256 16.08 -12.38 2.64
N LYS A 257 16.51 -13.35 3.46
CA LYS A 257 17.44 -13.13 4.57
C LYS A 257 18.83 -12.68 4.07
N ARG A 258 19.34 -13.28 2.99
CA ARG A 258 20.60 -12.84 2.35
C ARG A 258 20.50 -11.43 1.74
N MET A 259 19.34 -11.08 1.17
CA MET A 259 19.07 -9.73 0.67
C MET A 259 18.97 -8.71 1.81
N HIS A 260 18.37 -9.09 2.94
CA HIS A 260 18.32 -8.25 4.13
C HIS A 260 19.71 -7.93 4.68
N ASN A 261 20.64 -8.89 4.69
CA ASN A 261 22.04 -8.64 5.07
C ASN A 261 22.76 -7.65 4.12
N LYS A 262 22.18 -7.34 2.96
CA LYS A 262 22.64 -6.30 2.01
C LYS A 262 21.75 -5.05 2.04
N ASN A 263 21.01 -4.82 3.12
CA ASN A 263 20.08 -3.70 3.31
C ASN A 263 18.88 -3.66 2.33
N VAL A 264 18.51 -4.79 1.73
CA VAL A 264 17.32 -4.90 0.87
C VAL A 264 16.19 -5.58 1.64
N LEU A 265 15.14 -4.82 1.95
CA LEU A 265 13.96 -5.33 2.67
C LEU A 265 12.92 -5.89 1.69
N VAL A 266 12.68 -7.19 1.77
CA VAL A 266 11.65 -7.90 0.98
C VAL A 266 10.35 -7.96 1.79
N LYS A 267 9.28 -7.35 1.26
CA LYS A 267 7.96 -7.34 1.93
C LYS A 267 7.10 -8.58 1.60
N ASN A 268 7.27 -9.14 0.41
CA ASN A 268 6.60 -10.35 -0.05
C ASN A 268 7.65 -11.31 -0.63
N LEU A 269 7.67 -12.57 -0.18
CA LEU A 269 8.64 -13.56 -0.63
C LEU A 269 8.58 -13.80 -2.15
N LEU A 270 7.41 -13.71 -2.76
CA LEU A 270 7.24 -13.84 -4.21
C LEU A 270 7.90 -12.70 -5.01
N SER A 271 8.15 -11.54 -4.38
CA SER A 271 8.88 -10.44 -5.02
C SER A 271 10.34 -10.80 -5.31
N VAL A 272 10.93 -11.74 -4.57
CA VAL A 272 12.30 -12.22 -4.81
C VAL A 272 12.39 -12.96 -6.14
N GLU A 273 11.42 -13.83 -6.42
CA GLU A 273 11.32 -14.56 -7.69
C GLU A 273 11.00 -13.60 -8.85
N THR A 274 10.03 -12.71 -8.63
CA THR A 274 9.64 -11.69 -9.62
C THR A 274 10.84 -10.86 -10.07
N LEU A 275 11.69 -10.42 -9.13
CA LEU A 275 12.90 -9.66 -9.44
C LEU A 275 13.92 -10.48 -10.26
N GLY A 276 14.00 -11.80 -10.02
CA GLY A 276 14.85 -12.70 -10.78
C GLY A 276 14.38 -12.92 -12.22
N CYS A 277 13.09 -12.77 -12.48
CA CYS A 277 12.47 -12.91 -13.80
C CYS A 277 12.20 -11.57 -14.51
N THR A 278 12.58 -10.43 -13.92
CA THR A 278 12.37 -9.10 -14.51
C THR A 278 13.20 -8.92 -15.77
N THR A 279 12.53 -8.64 -16.90
CA THR A 279 13.16 -8.36 -18.19
C THR A 279 13.27 -6.87 -18.51
N VAL A 280 12.40 -6.05 -17.91
CA VAL A 280 12.37 -4.60 -18.11
C VAL A 280 12.35 -3.92 -16.75
N ILE A 281 13.31 -3.01 -16.52
CA ILE A 281 13.36 -2.19 -15.32
C ILE A 281 12.90 -0.79 -15.70
N ALA A 282 11.70 -0.42 -15.24
CA ALA A 282 11.28 0.97 -15.20
C ALA A 282 11.81 1.58 -13.90
N SER A 283 12.78 2.49 -14.02
CA SER A 283 13.38 3.18 -12.88
C SER A 283 12.99 4.65 -12.95
N ASP A 284 12.56 5.21 -11.81
CA ASP A 284 12.37 6.65 -11.68
C ASP A 284 13.73 7.36 -11.68
N LYS A 285 13.79 8.61 -12.13
CA LYS A 285 15.04 9.38 -12.20
C LYS A 285 15.36 9.99 -10.84
N THR A 286 14.44 10.75 -10.27
CA THR A 286 14.69 11.53 -9.06
C THR A 286 14.55 10.67 -7.81
N GLY A 287 15.57 10.69 -6.94
CA GLY A 287 15.57 9.92 -5.69
C GLY A 287 15.77 8.40 -5.86
N THR A 288 15.77 7.89 -7.10
CA THR A 288 16.07 6.49 -7.42
C THR A 288 17.40 6.35 -8.18
N LEU A 289 17.55 6.98 -9.35
CA LEU A 289 18.83 7.02 -10.07
C LEU A 289 19.72 8.17 -9.58
N THR A 290 19.11 9.31 -9.24
CA THR A 290 19.79 10.49 -8.71
C THR A 290 19.61 10.59 -7.21
N GLN A 291 20.51 11.30 -6.52
CA GLN A 291 20.48 11.48 -5.06
C GLN A 291 19.38 12.45 -4.57
N ASN A 292 18.53 12.97 -5.48
CA ASN A 292 17.60 14.06 -5.21
C ASN A 292 18.27 15.26 -4.50
N ARG A 293 19.51 15.60 -4.91
CA ARG A 293 20.29 16.69 -4.33
C ARG A 293 21.06 17.42 -5.43
N MET A 294 20.85 18.73 -5.54
CA MET A 294 21.59 19.57 -6.47
C MET A 294 23.07 19.59 -6.09
N THR A 295 23.92 19.18 -7.03
CA THR A 295 25.37 19.10 -6.85
C THR A 295 26.05 19.73 -8.04
N VAL A 296 27.04 20.60 -7.79
CA VAL A 296 27.85 21.20 -8.85
C VAL A 296 28.67 20.08 -9.51
N GLN A 297 28.56 19.93 -10.84
CA GLN A 297 29.31 18.92 -11.62
C GLN A 297 30.48 19.52 -12.40
N HIS A 298 30.34 20.77 -12.85
CA HIS A 298 31.35 21.44 -13.64
C HIS A 298 31.53 22.88 -13.16
N CYS A 299 32.78 23.35 -13.15
CA CYS A 299 33.09 24.76 -13.02
C CYS A 299 33.91 25.23 -14.23
N TRP A 300 33.63 26.44 -14.70
CA TRP A 300 34.34 27.05 -15.82
C TRP A 300 35.14 28.25 -15.31
N TYR A 301 36.45 28.20 -15.48
CA TYR A 301 37.40 29.23 -15.03
C TYR A 301 38.67 29.18 -15.90
N ASP A 302 39.31 30.33 -16.13
CA ASP A 302 40.50 30.46 -16.99
C ASP A 302 40.35 29.75 -18.37
N ASP A 303 39.21 29.97 -19.04
CA ASP A 303 38.84 29.34 -20.32
C ASP A 303 38.85 27.80 -20.33
N ASN A 304 38.91 27.16 -19.16
CA ASN A 304 38.93 25.72 -19.01
C ASN A 304 37.70 25.22 -18.23
N LEU A 305 37.16 24.08 -18.67
CA LEU A 305 36.10 23.38 -17.97
C LEU A 305 36.74 22.35 -17.02
N TYR A 306 36.46 22.47 -15.73
CA TYR A 306 36.91 21.55 -14.71
C TYR A 306 35.73 20.72 -14.21
N ASP A 307 35.93 19.40 -14.15
CA ASP A 307 34.97 18.49 -13.52
C ASP A 307 35.12 18.57 -12.01
N VAL A 308 34.04 18.96 -11.33
CA VAL A 308 33.96 18.94 -9.88
C VAL A 308 33.55 17.53 -9.47
N PRO A 309 34.40 16.77 -8.77
CA PRO A 309 34.02 15.45 -8.31
C PRO A 309 32.79 15.60 -7.40
N ALA A 310 31.68 14.99 -7.81
CA ALA A 310 30.45 14.97 -7.03
C ALA A 310 30.82 14.58 -5.59
N ALA A 311 30.39 15.39 -4.62
CA ALA A 311 30.69 15.17 -3.21
C ALA A 311 30.15 13.79 -2.80
N ARG A 312 30.97 12.74 -2.95
CA ARG A 312 30.72 11.43 -2.37
C ARG A 312 30.75 11.68 -0.88
N ASN A 313 29.61 11.55 -0.23
CA ASN A 313 29.56 11.41 1.21
C ASN A 313 30.62 10.36 1.57
N ALA A 314 31.66 10.79 2.28
CA ALA A 314 32.47 9.84 3.04
C ALA A 314 31.50 9.07 3.95
N PRO A 315 31.71 7.75 4.11
CA PRO A 315 30.82 6.89 4.89
C PRO A 315 30.62 7.40 6.33
#